data_AF-A0A1M3MTK6-F1
#
_entry.id   AF-A0A1M3MTK6-F1
#
_cell.length_a   1.000
_cell.length_b   1.000
_cell.length_c   1.000
_cell.angle_alpha   90.00
_cell.angle_beta   90.00
_cell.angle_gamma   90.00
#
_symmetry.space_group_name_H-M   'P 1'
#
loop_
_entity.id
_entity.type
_entity.pdbx_description
1 polymer ?
#
loop_
_entity_poly.entity_id
_entity_poly.type
_entity_poly.pdbx_seq_one_letter_code
_entity_poly.pdbx_strand_id
1 'polypeptide(L)'
;MTILLGSFAASPRPAPAAPPVTKPGATKPGATKPGASKPGASKPGASKPSLDAPAKRVAPLVPLATLPSVARVKVTSHGKAISIVEEVNLPRGDWKGEALRFHVAFGAPGPRAIDAQLVGVGDGELEPDDDDAGEVLTIERVPRRPLDAHPLLGRETMAGIVVNVPADALTTAFARGNMASLRIRSLVDATEPDTSGATSVVVRLGASRGTPLTLGRIVATAAPPSSPLARVEAKLCGPDADPHPLAVGMIPRPPQVERPSAIAPVLAVRRATDDLCVRMWHAQPKAP
;
A
#
# COMPACT_ATOMS: atom_id res chain seq x y z
N MET A 1 10.28 -59.87 52.93
CA MET A 1 11.28 -60.50 52.05
C MET A 1 12.23 -59.39 51.58
N THR A 2 13.42 -59.39 52.19
CA THR A 2 14.72 -58.83 51.79
C THR A 2 14.81 -57.39 51.24
N ILE A 3 15.35 -56.53 52.11
CA ILE A 3 16.08 -55.29 51.80
C ILE A 3 17.38 -55.65 51.06
N LEU A 4 17.73 -54.94 49.99
CA LEU A 4 19.12 -54.88 49.52
C LEU A 4 19.52 -53.47 49.08
N LEU A 5 20.60 -52.98 49.71
CA LEU A 5 21.36 -51.79 49.41
C LEU A 5 22.25 -51.98 48.17
N GLY A 6 22.68 -50.84 47.59
CA GLY A 6 23.92 -50.71 46.81
C GLY A 6 23.67 -50.28 45.36
N SER A 7 24.44 -49.40 44.72
CA SER A 7 25.65 -48.67 45.09
C SER A 7 25.78 -47.50 44.11
N PHE A 8 26.25 -46.36 44.60
CA PHE A 8 26.68 -45.24 43.76
C PHE A 8 27.95 -45.64 42.99
N ALA A 9 27.92 -45.51 41.66
CA ALA A 9 29.11 -45.47 40.82
C ALA A 9 29.00 -44.26 39.89
N ALA A 10 29.78 -43.23 40.20
CA ALA A 10 30.00 -42.08 39.35
C ALA A 10 30.80 -42.51 38.12
N SER A 11 30.34 -42.13 36.93
CA SER A 11 31.10 -42.23 35.69
C SER A 11 31.15 -40.87 34.97
N PRO A 12 32.23 -40.58 34.25
CA PRO A 12 32.81 -39.25 34.16
C PRO A 12 32.17 -38.34 33.10
N ARG A 13 32.13 -37.05 33.45
CA ARG A 13 31.85 -35.92 32.56
C ARG A 13 32.79 -35.93 31.34
N PRO A 14 32.28 -35.77 30.11
CA PRO A 14 33.15 -35.51 28.95
C PRO A 14 33.72 -34.08 29.04
N ALA A 15 35.03 -33.98 28.93
CA ALA A 15 35.76 -32.71 28.84
C ALA A 15 35.53 -32.03 27.48
N PRO A 16 35.46 -30.68 27.41
CA PRO A 16 35.37 -29.96 26.16
C PRO A 16 36.72 -29.96 25.43
N ALA A 17 36.75 -30.53 24.22
CA ALA A 17 37.89 -30.44 23.32
C ALA A 17 38.02 -29.00 22.79
N ALA A 18 39.16 -28.37 23.04
CA ALA A 18 39.51 -27.05 22.51
C ALA A 18 39.80 -27.15 20.99
N PRO A 19 39.40 -26.14 20.18
CA PRO A 19 39.74 -26.09 18.77
C PRO A 19 41.21 -25.71 18.55
N PRO A 20 41.89 -26.26 17.52
CA PRO A 20 43.27 -25.93 17.20
C PRO A 20 43.39 -24.50 16.63
N VAL A 21 44.25 -23.70 17.25
CA VAL A 21 44.66 -22.36 16.80
C VAL A 21 45.71 -22.51 15.70
N THR A 22 45.38 -22.17 14.47
CA THR A 22 46.34 -22.05 13.37
C THR A 22 46.96 -20.65 13.36
N LYS A 23 48.30 -20.59 13.53
CA LYS A 23 49.10 -19.36 13.42
C LYS A 23 49.07 -18.82 11.98
N PRO A 24 48.90 -17.50 11.77
CA PRO A 24 49.14 -16.86 10.47
C PRO A 24 50.63 -16.84 10.15
N GLY A 25 51.03 -17.51 9.06
CA GLY A 25 52.38 -17.42 8.50
C GLY A 25 52.55 -16.09 7.76
N ALA A 26 53.52 -15.29 8.21
CA ALA A 26 53.97 -14.09 7.51
C ALA A 26 54.86 -14.47 6.33
N THR A 27 54.41 -14.21 5.10
CA THR A 27 55.25 -14.27 3.88
C THR A 27 55.62 -12.86 3.43
N LYS A 28 56.93 -12.67 3.30
CA LYS A 28 57.65 -11.44 2.94
C LYS A 28 57.33 -11.02 1.48
N PRO A 29 57.14 -9.72 1.17
CA PRO A 29 56.96 -9.27 -0.21
C PRO A 29 58.26 -9.41 -1.01
N GLY A 30 58.24 -10.23 -2.06
CA GLY A 30 59.27 -10.26 -3.09
C GLY A 30 59.04 -9.14 -4.10
N ALA A 31 60.02 -8.26 -4.27
CA ALA A 31 60.03 -7.25 -5.32
C ALA A 31 60.38 -7.91 -6.67
N THR A 32 59.44 -7.89 -7.61
CA THR A 32 59.69 -8.22 -9.02
C THR A 32 59.48 -6.98 -9.90
N LYS A 33 60.51 -6.73 -10.71
CA LYS A 33 60.72 -5.60 -11.61
C LYS A 33 59.65 -5.53 -12.72
N PRO A 34 59.20 -4.34 -13.17
CA PRO A 34 58.19 -4.23 -14.23
C PRO A 34 58.74 -4.70 -15.58
N GLY A 35 58.14 -5.74 -16.15
CA GLY A 35 58.34 -6.13 -17.55
C GLY A 35 57.40 -5.32 -18.44
N ALA A 36 57.96 -4.48 -19.31
CA ALA A 36 57.21 -3.79 -20.35
C ALA A 36 56.64 -4.81 -21.34
N SER A 37 55.31 -4.85 -21.48
CA SER A 37 54.63 -5.58 -22.55
C SER A 37 53.80 -4.58 -23.37
N LYS A 38 54.06 -4.54 -24.67
CA LYS A 38 53.44 -3.67 -25.69
C LYS A 38 51.91 -3.75 -25.66
N PRO A 39 51.17 -2.65 -25.87
CA PRO A 39 49.74 -2.70 -26.13
C PRO A 39 49.46 -3.38 -27.48
N GLY A 40 48.79 -4.53 -27.44
CA GLY A 40 48.17 -5.12 -28.62
C GLY A 40 46.92 -4.32 -28.99
N ALA A 41 46.86 -3.80 -30.21
CA ALA A 41 45.70 -3.11 -30.74
C ALA A 41 44.55 -4.10 -30.97
N SER A 42 43.58 -4.12 -30.07
CA SER A 42 42.29 -4.79 -30.29
C SER A 42 41.39 -3.87 -31.10
N LYS A 43 41.09 -4.29 -32.34
CA LYS A 43 40.11 -3.65 -33.25
C LYS A 43 38.74 -3.55 -32.55
N PRO A 44 38.08 -2.38 -32.51
CA PRO A 44 36.70 -2.27 -32.04
C PRO A 44 35.77 -3.03 -32.97
N GLY A 45 35.13 -4.09 -32.46
CA GLY A 45 34.02 -4.73 -33.14
C GLY A 45 32.86 -3.74 -33.27
N ALA A 46 32.49 -3.44 -34.51
CA ALA A 46 31.32 -2.63 -34.83
C ALA A 46 30.05 -3.34 -34.33
N SER A 47 29.61 -2.97 -33.13
CA SER A 47 28.25 -3.27 -32.68
C SER A 47 27.33 -2.34 -33.45
N LYS A 48 26.58 -2.88 -34.43
CA LYS A 48 25.50 -2.17 -35.10
C LYS A 48 24.54 -1.61 -34.03
N PRO A 49 24.22 -0.31 -34.03
CA PRO A 49 23.12 0.19 -33.21
C PRO A 49 21.85 -0.49 -33.68
N SER A 50 21.20 -1.25 -32.78
CA SER A 50 19.80 -1.60 -32.96
C SER A 50 19.04 -0.28 -33.01
N LEU A 51 18.49 0.04 -34.19
CA LEU A 51 17.51 1.10 -34.33
C LEU A 51 16.28 0.67 -33.52
N ASP A 52 16.20 1.13 -32.27
CA ASP A 52 14.95 1.11 -31.52
C ASP A 52 13.90 1.83 -32.37
N ALA A 53 12.83 1.10 -32.71
CA ALA A 53 11.67 1.66 -33.36
C ALA A 53 11.20 2.90 -32.55
N PRO A 54 10.83 4.01 -33.21
CA PRO A 54 10.49 5.23 -32.52
C PRO A 54 9.32 4.95 -31.58
N ALA A 55 9.53 5.15 -30.28
CA ALA A 55 8.49 5.10 -29.27
C ALA A 55 7.32 5.96 -29.77
N LYS A 56 6.16 5.30 -29.98
CA LYS A 56 4.93 5.95 -30.42
C LYS A 56 4.70 7.14 -29.49
N ARG A 57 4.78 8.36 -30.03
CA ARG A 57 4.74 9.60 -29.25
C ARG A 57 3.37 9.68 -28.58
N VAL A 58 3.32 9.34 -27.30
CA VAL A 58 2.11 9.43 -26.48
C VAL A 58 1.79 10.92 -26.34
N ALA A 59 0.56 11.32 -26.69
CA ALA A 59 0.12 12.69 -26.51
C ALA A 59 0.15 13.06 -25.01
N PRO A 60 0.57 14.28 -24.63
CA PRO A 60 0.57 14.71 -23.24
C PRO A 60 -0.84 14.60 -22.64
N LEU A 61 -0.91 14.10 -21.41
CA LEU A 61 -2.16 14.04 -20.65
C LEU A 61 -2.73 15.43 -20.41
N VAL A 62 -4.00 15.62 -20.74
CA VAL A 62 -4.75 16.85 -20.45
C VAL A 62 -4.89 16.98 -18.92
N PRO A 63 -4.55 18.13 -18.31
CA PRO A 63 -4.83 18.36 -16.89
C PRO A 63 -6.24 17.96 -16.48
N LEU A 64 -6.38 17.30 -15.32
CA LEU A 64 -7.70 17.20 -14.69
C LEU A 64 -8.20 18.61 -14.38
N ALA A 65 -9.45 18.90 -14.74
CA ALA A 65 -10.05 20.22 -14.53
C ALA A 65 -10.10 20.59 -13.04
N THR A 66 -10.31 19.59 -12.18
CA THR A 66 -10.34 19.74 -10.73
C THR A 66 -9.48 18.69 -10.06
N LEU A 67 -9.01 19.01 -8.84
CA LEU A 67 -8.25 18.07 -8.04
C LEU A 67 -9.20 17.00 -7.48
N PRO A 68 -8.92 15.70 -7.66
CA PRO A 68 -9.66 14.66 -6.97
C PRO A 68 -9.51 14.76 -5.45
N SER A 69 -10.40 14.11 -4.71
CA SER A 69 -10.29 13.98 -3.25
C SER A 69 -10.63 12.57 -2.81
N VAL A 70 -9.92 12.05 -1.81
CA VAL A 70 -10.27 10.77 -1.19
C VAL A 70 -11.36 11.05 -0.15
N ALA A 71 -12.61 10.84 -0.51
CA ALA A 71 -13.75 11.14 0.38
C ALA A 71 -13.74 10.22 1.59
N ARG A 72 -13.55 8.92 1.35
CA ARG A 72 -13.61 7.87 2.36
C ARG A 72 -12.57 6.79 2.10
N VAL A 73 -11.91 6.39 3.18
CA VAL A 73 -11.19 5.12 3.25
C VAL A 73 -11.92 4.22 4.25
N LYS A 74 -12.43 3.10 3.78
CA LYS A 74 -13.09 2.09 4.61
C LYS A 74 -12.24 0.83 4.67
N VAL A 75 -11.86 0.41 5.87
CA VAL A 75 -11.09 -0.81 6.13
C VAL A 75 -11.99 -1.81 6.84
N THR A 76 -12.17 -2.99 6.24
CA THR A 76 -12.96 -4.07 6.84
C THR A 76 -12.08 -5.28 7.07
N SER A 77 -12.00 -5.72 8.32
CA SER A 77 -11.30 -6.95 8.69
C SER A 77 -12.20 -8.17 8.45
N HIS A 78 -11.64 -9.21 7.83
CA HIS A 78 -12.26 -10.51 7.54
C HIS A 78 -11.49 -11.65 8.24
N GLY A 79 -10.82 -11.35 9.36
CA GLY A 79 -9.92 -12.28 10.04
C GLY A 79 -8.54 -12.35 9.37
N LYS A 80 -8.37 -13.21 8.35
CA LYS A 80 -7.07 -13.39 7.65
C LYS A 80 -6.86 -12.45 6.47
N ALA A 81 -7.88 -11.69 6.09
CA ALA A 81 -7.83 -10.74 4.99
C ALA A 81 -8.44 -9.41 5.43
N ILE A 82 -8.07 -8.35 4.73
CA ILE A 82 -8.58 -7.00 4.94
C ILE A 82 -9.08 -6.50 3.59
N SER A 83 -10.33 -6.04 3.52
CA SER A 83 -10.82 -5.32 2.34
C SER A 83 -10.70 -3.82 2.59
N ILE A 84 -10.07 -3.13 1.67
CA ILE A 84 -9.93 -1.68 1.67
C ILE A 84 -10.80 -1.12 0.54
N VAL A 85 -11.67 -0.18 0.87
CA VAL A 85 -12.44 0.60 -0.10
C VAL A 85 -11.96 2.03 -0.06
N GLU A 86 -11.46 2.53 -1.18
CA GLU A 86 -11.03 3.91 -1.37
C GLU A 86 -12.01 4.58 -2.33
N GLU A 87 -12.74 5.57 -1.84
CA GLU A 87 -13.68 6.35 -2.65
C GLU A 87 -13.07 7.69 -2.99
N VAL A 88 -12.79 7.86 -4.28
CA VAL A 88 -12.13 9.06 -4.81
C VAL A 88 -13.14 9.87 -5.59
N ASN A 89 -13.49 11.04 -5.05
CA ASN A 89 -14.39 11.98 -5.72
C ASN A 89 -13.68 12.62 -6.91
N LEU A 90 -14.41 12.63 -8.03
CA LEU A 90 -14.07 13.22 -9.30
C LEU A 90 -15.11 14.31 -9.60
N PRO A 91 -14.85 15.58 -9.26
CA PRO A 91 -15.75 16.67 -9.60
C PRO A 91 -15.80 16.88 -11.11
N ARG A 92 -16.99 17.15 -11.66
CA ARG A 92 -17.18 17.35 -13.10
C ARG A 92 -16.30 18.47 -13.65
N GLY A 93 -16.30 19.63 -12.99
CA GLY A 93 -15.57 20.82 -13.44
C GLY A 93 -15.87 21.15 -14.92
N ASP A 94 -14.82 21.45 -15.67
CA ASP A 94 -14.88 21.77 -17.11
C ASP A 94 -14.69 20.56 -18.03
N TRP A 95 -14.81 19.33 -17.52
CA TRP A 95 -14.67 18.09 -18.28
C TRP A 95 -15.49 18.13 -19.59
N LYS A 96 -14.87 17.74 -20.71
CA LYS A 96 -15.39 17.95 -22.08
C LYS A 96 -15.95 16.68 -22.72
N GLY A 97 -16.24 15.64 -21.94
CA GLY A 97 -16.77 14.39 -22.49
C GLY A 97 -15.67 13.39 -22.87
N GLU A 98 -14.43 13.58 -22.43
CA GLU A 98 -13.32 12.68 -22.71
C GLU A 98 -13.25 11.50 -21.74
N ALA A 99 -12.77 10.34 -22.21
CA ALA A 99 -12.46 9.22 -21.34
C ALA A 99 -11.24 9.54 -20.47
N LEU A 100 -11.23 9.03 -19.24
CA LEU A 100 -10.15 9.22 -18.28
C LEU A 100 -9.47 7.88 -17.97
N ARG A 101 -8.17 7.92 -17.72
CA ARG A 101 -7.39 6.75 -17.30
C ARG A 101 -6.64 7.11 -16.03
N PHE A 102 -6.78 6.30 -14.99
CA PHE A 102 -6.17 6.53 -13.69
C PHE A 102 -5.26 5.38 -13.30
N HIS A 103 -4.02 5.70 -12.93
CA HIS A 103 -3.10 4.77 -12.32
C HIS A 103 -3.29 4.74 -10.80
N VAL A 104 -3.53 3.55 -10.29
CA VAL A 104 -3.76 3.26 -8.88
C VAL A 104 -2.69 2.27 -8.44
N ALA A 105 -1.73 2.73 -7.64
CA ALA A 105 -0.61 1.93 -7.20
C ALA A 105 -0.83 1.36 -5.80
N PHE A 106 -0.46 0.10 -5.60
CA PHE A 106 -0.51 -0.57 -4.29
C PHE A 106 0.89 -0.87 -3.75
N GLY A 107 1.86 -1.03 -4.66
CA GLY A 107 3.20 -1.54 -4.32
C GLY A 107 3.21 -3.06 -4.17
N ALA A 108 4.33 -3.59 -3.70
CA ALA A 108 4.51 -5.01 -3.42
C ALA A 108 4.52 -5.26 -1.89
N PRO A 109 3.86 -6.33 -1.39
CA PRO A 109 2.97 -7.22 -2.13
C PRO A 109 1.68 -6.49 -2.57
N GLY A 110 1.19 -6.83 -3.76
CA GLY A 110 -0.06 -6.27 -4.29
C GLY A 110 -1.30 -7.01 -3.73
N PRO A 111 -2.51 -6.47 -3.96
CA PRO A 111 -3.73 -7.09 -3.47
C PRO A 111 -4.05 -8.41 -4.17
N ARG A 112 -4.64 -9.35 -3.42
CA ARG A 112 -5.14 -10.65 -3.90
C ARG A 112 -6.22 -10.49 -4.96
N ALA A 113 -7.13 -9.56 -4.71
CA ALA A 113 -8.21 -9.21 -5.62
C ALA A 113 -8.38 -7.69 -5.62
N ILE A 114 -8.79 -7.16 -6.76
CA ILE A 114 -9.09 -5.75 -6.90
C ILE A 114 -10.17 -5.55 -7.97
N ASP A 115 -11.08 -4.62 -7.70
CA ASP A 115 -12.03 -4.10 -8.67
C ASP A 115 -12.13 -2.56 -8.55
N ALA A 116 -12.74 -1.97 -9.56
CA ALA A 116 -13.05 -0.55 -9.60
C ALA A 116 -14.46 -0.34 -10.14
N GLN A 117 -15.19 0.60 -9.54
CA GLN A 117 -16.53 0.99 -9.95
C GLN A 117 -16.63 2.51 -10.02
N LEU A 118 -17.41 3.00 -10.99
CA LEU A 118 -17.81 4.39 -11.05
C LEU A 118 -19.21 4.54 -10.49
N VAL A 119 -19.37 5.37 -9.47
CA VAL A 119 -20.64 5.62 -8.79
C VAL A 119 -20.99 7.09 -8.97
N GLY A 120 -22.23 7.40 -9.37
CA GLY A 120 -22.70 8.79 -9.39
C GLY A 120 -22.98 9.29 -7.98
N VAL A 121 -22.58 10.52 -7.66
CA VAL A 121 -22.83 11.15 -6.36
C VAL A 121 -23.92 12.21 -6.55
N GLY A 122 -24.98 12.13 -5.73
CA GLY A 122 -26.12 13.04 -5.81
C GLY A 122 -25.76 14.49 -5.46
N ASP A 123 -26.56 15.44 -5.93
CA ASP A 123 -26.39 16.84 -5.55
C ASP A 123 -26.50 17.04 -4.03
N GLY A 124 -25.48 17.65 -3.44
CA GLY A 124 -25.38 17.87 -1.99
C GLY A 124 -24.81 16.70 -1.19
N GLU A 125 -24.63 15.53 -1.82
CA GLU A 125 -23.93 14.39 -1.21
C GLU A 125 -22.41 14.59 -1.30
N LEU A 126 -21.69 14.08 -0.29
CA LEU A 126 -20.23 14.16 -0.25
C LEU A 126 -19.54 12.88 -0.73
N GLU A 127 -20.26 11.76 -0.72
CA GLU A 127 -19.78 10.42 -1.08
C GLU A 127 -20.99 9.50 -1.29
N PRO A 128 -20.84 8.41 -2.06
CA PRO A 128 -21.92 7.44 -2.25
C PRO A 128 -22.14 6.55 -1.03
N ASP A 129 -23.32 5.96 -0.93
CA ASP A 129 -23.62 4.94 0.08
C ASP A 129 -22.95 3.60 -0.28
N ASP A 130 -22.69 2.76 0.72
CA ASP A 130 -22.01 1.47 0.54
C ASP A 130 -22.73 0.57 -0.49
N ASP A 131 -24.07 0.65 -0.52
CA ASP A 131 -24.95 -0.17 -1.37
C ASP A 131 -25.31 0.50 -2.71
N ASP A 132 -24.83 1.72 -2.97
CA ASP A 132 -25.05 2.37 -4.26
C ASP A 132 -24.47 1.53 -5.40
N ALA A 133 -25.30 1.29 -6.42
CA ALA A 133 -24.89 0.60 -7.63
C ALA A 133 -23.92 1.49 -8.44
N GLY A 134 -22.82 0.89 -8.89
CA GLY A 134 -21.83 1.54 -9.74
C GLY A 134 -21.59 0.76 -11.03
N GLU A 135 -21.12 1.47 -12.05
CA GLU A 135 -20.65 0.87 -13.28
C GLU A 135 -19.29 0.21 -13.06
N VAL A 136 -19.17 -1.09 -13.38
CA VAL A 136 -17.91 -1.82 -13.23
C VAL A 136 -16.93 -1.39 -14.32
N LEU A 137 -15.72 -1.01 -13.91
CA LEU A 137 -14.71 -0.47 -14.80
C LEU A 137 -13.67 -1.53 -15.20
N THR A 138 -13.17 -1.41 -16.42
CA THR A 138 -12.07 -2.25 -16.91
C THR A 138 -10.75 -1.82 -16.27
N ILE A 139 -10.04 -2.79 -15.68
CA ILE A 139 -8.74 -2.58 -15.04
C ILE A 139 -7.64 -3.39 -15.72
N GLU A 140 -6.45 -2.81 -15.83
CA GLU A 140 -5.26 -3.44 -16.39
C GLU A 140 -4.14 -3.43 -15.35
N ARG A 141 -3.54 -4.58 -15.02
CA ARG A 141 -2.36 -4.61 -14.13
C ARG A 141 -1.12 -4.11 -14.85
N VAL A 142 -0.42 -3.16 -14.24
CA VAL A 142 0.78 -2.54 -14.82
C VAL A 142 1.94 -2.55 -13.82
N PRO A 143 3.20 -2.72 -14.29
CA PRO A 143 4.36 -2.71 -13.39
C PRO A 143 4.72 -1.31 -12.87
N ARG A 144 4.24 -0.27 -13.56
CA ARG A 144 4.40 1.16 -13.24
C ARG A 144 3.40 1.98 -14.07
N ARG A 145 3.26 3.26 -13.75
CA ARG A 145 2.35 4.17 -14.46
C ARG A 145 2.70 4.33 -15.95
N PRO A 146 1.75 4.07 -16.87
CA PRO A 146 1.85 4.48 -18.28
C PRO A 146 1.76 6.01 -18.45
N LEU A 147 2.41 6.56 -19.47
CA LEU A 147 2.44 8.01 -19.71
C LEU A 147 1.07 8.61 -20.07
N ASP A 148 0.12 7.78 -20.49
CA ASP A 148 -1.26 8.10 -20.85
C ASP A 148 -2.28 7.78 -19.75
N ALA A 149 -1.82 7.63 -18.50
CA ALA A 149 -2.68 7.51 -17.33
C ALA A 149 -2.35 8.56 -16.25
N HIS A 150 -3.38 9.21 -15.71
CA HIS A 150 -3.25 10.14 -14.58
C HIS A 150 -2.80 9.40 -13.33
N PRO A 151 -1.83 9.93 -12.56
CA PRO A 151 -1.53 9.35 -11.26
C PRO A 151 -2.71 9.65 -10.32
N LEU A 152 -3.29 8.62 -9.69
CA LEU A 152 -4.39 8.81 -8.76
C LEU A 152 -3.98 8.44 -7.34
N LEU A 153 -3.68 7.17 -7.08
CA LEU A 153 -3.28 6.68 -5.76
C LEU A 153 -1.88 6.08 -5.80
N GLY A 154 -1.12 6.31 -4.74
CA GLY A 154 0.26 5.83 -4.60
C GLY A 154 1.24 6.44 -5.61
N ARG A 155 2.45 5.88 -5.64
CA ARG A 155 3.57 6.39 -6.42
C ARG A 155 3.58 5.82 -7.84
N GLU A 156 3.95 6.67 -8.80
CA GLU A 156 3.96 6.35 -10.23
C GLU A 156 4.96 5.24 -10.62
N THR A 157 6.00 5.05 -9.80
CA THR A 157 7.03 4.02 -10.00
C THR A 157 6.64 2.65 -9.47
N MET A 158 5.55 2.55 -8.71
CA MET A 158 5.10 1.30 -8.11
C MET A 158 4.16 0.55 -9.07
N ALA A 159 4.16 -0.78 -8.92
CA ALA A 159 3.16 -1.62 -9.57
C ALA A 159 1.75 -1.33 -9.06
N GLY A 160 0.77 -1.48 -9.95
CA GLY A 160 -0.60 -1.09 -9.72
C GLY A 160 -1.54 -1.57 -10.80
N ILE A 161 -2.64 -0.84 -10.95
CA ILE A 161 -3.58 -0.97 -12.06
C ILE A 161 -3.75 0.36 -12.78
N VAL A 162 -4.13 0.30 -14.06
CA VAL A 162 -4.80 1.38 -14.75
C VAL A 162 -6.29 1.09 -14.78
N VAL A 163 -7.07 2.02 -14.24
CA VAL A 163 -8.53 2.02 -14.33
C VAL A 163 -8.93 2.86 -15.53
N ASN A 164 -9.66 2.27 -16.47
CA ASN A 164 -10.22 2.99 -17.61
C ASN A 164 -11.64 3.44 -17.26
N VAL A 165 -11.88 4.75 -17.39
CA VAL A 165 -13.18 5.38 -17.12
C VAL A 165 -13.73 5.91 -18.44
N PRO A 166 -14.67 5.18 -19.08
CA PRO A 166 -15.29 5.60 -20.33
C PRO A 166 -16.04 6.94 -20.21
N ALA A 167 -16.17 7.66 -21.32
CA ALA A 167 -16.85 8.96 -21.35
C ALA A 167 -18.36 8.85 -21.10
N ASP A 168 -19.00 7.80 -21.61
CA ASP A 168 -20.40 7.45 -21.38
C ASP A 168 -20.65 7.08 -19.91
N ALA A 169 -19.74 6.34 -19.29
CA ALA A 169 -19.79 6.05 -17.85
C ALA A 169 -19.75 7.34 -17.02
N LEU A 170 -18.81 8.25 -17.32
CA LEU A 170 -18.74 9.57 -16.67
C LEU A 170 -20.00 10.40 -16.90
N THR A 171 -20.51 10.42 -18.13
CA THR A 171 -21.75 11.13 -18.46
C THR A 171 -22.91 10.63 -17.61
N THR A 172 -23.03 9.31 -17.46
CA THR A 172 -24.07 8.67 -16.66
C THR A 172 -23.90 8.96 -15.17
N ALA A 173 -22.67 8.86 -14.65
CA ALA A 173 -22.38 9.17 -13.24
C ALA A 173 -22.70 10.64 -12.91
N PHE A 174 -22.34 11.57 -13.80
CA PHE A 174 -22.63 13.00 -13.67
C PHE A 174 -24.10 13.38 -13.95
N ALA A 175 -24.95 12.43 -14.33
CA ALA A 175 -26.38 12.71 -14.46
C ALA A 175 -27.08 12.79 -13.10
N ARG A 176 -26.51 12.17 -12.04
CA ARG A 176 -27.03 12.25 -10.66
C ARG A 176 -26.65 13.55 -9.95
N GLY A 177 -25.60 14.23 -10.42
CA GLY A 177 -25.06 15.47 -9.86
C GLY A 177 -23.73 15.84 -10.50
N ASN A 178 -23.10 16.93 -10.05
CA ASN A 178 -21.82 17.39 -10.62
C ASN A 178 -20.57 16.64 -10.08
N MET A 179 -20.75 15.44 -9.54
CA MET A 179 -19.68 14.64 -8.94
C MET A 179 -19.88 13.15 -9.23
N ALA A 180 -18.78 12.46 -9.50
CA ALA A 180 -18.71 11.02 -9.55
C ALA A 180 -17.71 10.54 -8.48
N SER A 181 -17.83 9.30 -8.03
CA SER A 181 -16.89 8.67 -7.11
C SER A 181 -16.32 7.42 -7.76
N LEU A 182 -15.00 7.38 -7.87
CA LEU A 182 -14.27 6.18 -8.25
C LEU A 182 -14.05 5.34 -6.99
N ARG A 183 -14.80 4.25 -6.88
CA ARG A 183 -14.71 3.28 -5.79
C ARG A 183 -13.72 2.19 -6.16
N ILE A 184 -12.59 2.14 -5.49
CA ILE A 184 -11.56 1.12 -5.66
C ILE A 184 -11.64 0.17 -4.47
N ARG A 185 -11.87 -1.13 -4.73
CA ARG A 185 -11.92 -2.13 -3.66
C ARG A 185 -10.78 -3.10 -3.83
N SER A 186 -9.94 -3.22 -2.82
CA SER A 186 -8.83 -4.16 -2.79
C SER A 186 -8.97 -5.14 -1.63
N LEU A 187 -8.61 -6.39 -1.87
CA LEU A 187 -8.51 -7.43 -0.84
C LEU A 187 -7.03 -7.74 -0.64
N VAL A 188 -6.53 -7.49 0.57
CA VAL A 188 -5.14 -7.77 0.96
C VAL A 188 -5.13 -8.81 2.08
N ASP A 189 -4.02 -9.52 2.24
CA ASP A 189 -3.83 -10.38 3.40
C ASP A 189 -3.62 -9.52 4.65
N ALA A 190 -4.20 -9.95 5.77
CA ALA A 190 -3.94 -9.33 7.04
C ALA A 190 -2.48 -9.61 7.45
N THR A 191 -1.77 -8.61 7.95
CA THR A 191 -0.47 -8.87 8.59
C THR A 191 -0.69 -9.73 9.82
N GLU A 192 0.30 -10.54 10.17
CA GLU A 192 0.29 -11.19 11.48
C GLU A 192 0.20 -10.12 12.59
N PRO A 193 -0.54 -10.39 13.68
CA PRO A 193 -0.59 -9.49 14.82
C PRO A 193 0.81 -9.24 15.36
N ASP A 194 1.15 -7.98 15.59
CA ASP A 194 2.41 -7.62 16.23
C ASP A 194 2.40 -7.95 17.74
N THR A 195 3.47 -7.61 18.46
CA THR A 195 3.58 -7.86 19.91
C THR A 195 2.50 -7.17 20.75
N SER A 196 1.83 -6.15 20.20
CA SER A 196 0.68 -5.49 20.83
C SER A 196 -0.66 -6.13 20.46
N GLY A 197 -0.66 -7.18 19.65
CA GLY A 197 -1.84 -7.85 19.11
C GLY A 197 -2.50 -7.08 17.95
N ALA A 198 -1.82 -6.10 17.35
CA ALA A 198 -2.37 -5.30 16.27
C ALA A 198 -2.10 -5.94 14.91
N THR A 199 -3.12 -6.10 14.09
CA THR A 199 -2.92 -6.24 12.64
C THR A 199 -2.78 -4.85 12.02
N SER A 200 -2.03 -4.74 10.94
CA SER A 200 -1.75 -3.46 10.30
C SER A 200 -1.97 -3.52 8.80
N VAL A 201 -2.31 -2.38 8.22
CA VAL A 201 -2.43 -2.24 6.77
C VAL A 201 -2.00 -0.84 6.37
N VAL A 202 -1.33 -0.75 5.23
CA VAL A 202 -0.96 0.51 4.58
C VAL A 202 -1.92 0.74 3.42
N VAL A 203 -2.63 1.86 3.46
CA VAL A 203 -3.53 2.31 2.39
C VAL A 203 -2.83 3.43 1.62
N ARG A 204 -2.74 3.28 0.29
CA ARG A 204 -1.97 4.19 -0.56
C ARG A 204 -2.77 5.43 -0.85
N LEU A 205 -2.32 6.57 -0.34
CA LEU A 205 -3.00 7.83 -0.62
C LEU A 205 -2.46 8.47 -1.89
N GLY A 206 -3.29 9.30 -2.51
CA GLY A 206 -2.99 9.91 -3.79
C GLY A 206 -2.37 11.30 -3.69
N ALA A 207 -1.62 11.69 -4.73
CA ALA A 207 -1.26 13.07 -4.98
C ALA A 207 -1.37 13.35 -6.47
N SER A 208 -1.84 14.54 -6.84
CA SER A 208 -1.86 14.99 -8.22
C SER A 208 -0.94 16.19 -8.34
N ARG A 209 0.02 16.11 -9.27
CA ARG A 209 1.01 17.18 -9.55
C ARG A 209 1.76 17.65 -8.30
N GLY A 210 2.10 16.72 -7.41
CA GLY A 210 2.79 17.02 -6.14
C GLY A 210 1.88 17.59 -5.05
N THR A 211 0.59 17.80 -5.32
CA THR A 211 -0.40 18.20 -4.32
C THR A 211 -1.07 16.95 -3.76
N PRO A 212 -0.97 16.67 -2.44
CA PRO A 212 -1.68 15.56 -1.82
C PRO A 212 -3.19 15.72 -2.00
N LEU A 213 -3.87 14.63 -2.37
CA LEU A 213 -5.33 14.62 -2.35
C LEU A 213 -5.83 14.79 -0.90
N THR A 214 -6.95 15.48 -0.70
CA THR A 214 -7.55 15.54 0.63
C THR A 214 -8.06 14.16 1.06
N LEU A 215 -8.12 13.92 2.37
CA LEU A 215 -8.70 12.71 2.95
C LEU A 215 -9.88 13.12 3.83
N GLY A 216 -11.10 12.75 3.46
CA GLY A 216 -12.32 13.16 4.16
C GLY A 216 -12.50 12.44 5.49
N ARG A 217 -12.76 11.13 5.44
CA ARG A 217 -12.95 10.29 6.64
C ARG A 217 -12.37 8.89 6.52
N ILE A 218 -12.08 8.29 7.68
CA ILE A 218 -11.59 6.93 7.81
C ILE A 218 -12.64 6.13 8.59
N VAL A 219 -13.02 4.98 8.05
CA VAL A 219 -13.99 4.06 8.66
C VAL A 219 -13.33 2.69 8.81
N ALA A 220 -13.53 2.05 9.96
CA ALA A 220 -13.03 0.71 10.23
C ALA A 220 -14.12 -0.18 10.81
N THR A 221 -14.22 -1.41 10.31
CA THR A 221 -15.21 -2.40 10.74
C THR A 221 -14.66 -3.82 10.67
N ALA A 222 -15.33 -4.75 11.34
CA ALA A 222 -15.05 -6.18 11.28
C ALA A 222 -16.27 -6.90 10.68
N ALA A 223 -16.05 -7.67 9.61
CA ALA A 223 -17.10 -8.47 8.99
C ALA A 223 -17.24 -9.81 9.74
N PRO A 224 -18.47 -10.27 10.04
CA PRO A 224 -18.69 -11.62 10.57
C PRO A 224 -18.07 -12.68 9.64
N PRO A 225 -17.50 -13.77 10.17
CA PRO A 225 -17.50 -14.19 11.58
C PRO A 225 -16.32 -13.63 12.40
N SER A 226 -15.59 -12.62 11.91
CA SER A 226 -14.45 -12.07 12.65
C SER A 226 -14.89 -11.40 13.95
N SER A 227 -14.04 -11.47 14.98
CA SER A 227 -14.29 -10.81 16.25
C SER A 227 -14.38 -9.29 16.05
N PRO A 228 -15.26 -8.59 16.78
CA PRO A 228 -15.43 -7.15 16.61
C PRO A 228 -14.13 -6.40 16.92
N LEU A 229 -13.95 -5.22 16.31
CA LEU A 229 -12.80 -4.37 16.57
C LEU A 229 -12.90 -3.78 17.98
N ALA A 230 -11.88 -4.01 18.81
CA ALA A 230 -11.74 -3.41 20.14
C ALA A 230 -11.13 -2.01 20.07
N ARG A 231 -10.16 -1.81 19.18
CA ARG A 231 -9.45 -0.54 18.98
C ARG A 231 -9.02 -0.42 17.52
N VAL A 232 -9.00 0.81 17.02
CA VAL A 232 -8.40 1.16 15.73
C VAL A 232 -7.60 2.44 15.90
N GLU A 233 -6.42 2.46 15.31
CA GLU A 233 -5.59 3.65 15.19
C GLU A 233 -5.27 3.88 13.74
N ALA A 234 -5.34 5.14 13.33
CA ALA A 234 -4.88 5.57 12.02
C ALA A 234 -3.90 6.72 12.18
N LYS A 235 -2.86 6.73 11.37
CA LYS A 235 -1.90 7.83 11.27
C LYS A 235 -1.38 7.95 9.84
N LEU A 236 -0.89 9.13 9.48
CA LEU A 236 -0.10 9.25 8.27
C LEU A 236 1.23 8.52 8.46
N CYS A 237 1.73 7.91 7.39
CA CYS A 237 3.03 7.27 7.40
C CYS A 237 3.84 7.57 6.15
N GLY A 238 5.12 7.83 6.38
CA GLY A 238 6.09 8.37 5.45
C GLY A 238 7.31 8.84 6.25
N PRO A 239 8.46 9.11 5.59
CA PRO A 239 9.68 9.51 6.28
C PRO A 239 9.50 10.74 7.20
N ASP A 240 8.66 11.69 6.76
CA ASP A 240 8.41 12.96 7.43
C ASP A 240 6.91 13.20 7.68
N ALA A 241 6.15 12.11 7.82
CA ALA A 241 4.71 12.18 8.06
C ALA A 241 4.42 12.68 9.48
N ASP A 242 3.36 13.46 9.62
CA ASP A 242 2.88 13.89 10.93
C ASP A 242 2.48 12.66 11.78
N PRO A 243 3.08 12.47 12.97
CA PRO A 243 2.81 11.30 13.81
C PRO A 243 1.45 11.38 14.55
N HIS A 244 0.74 12.51 14.52
CA HIS A 244 -0.52 12.66 15.25
C HIS A 244 -1.58 11.66 14.77
N PRO A 245 -2.35 11.07 15.69
CA PRO A 245 -3.40 10.12 15.34
C PRO A 245 -4.55 10.82 14.60
N LEU A 246 -5.10 10.13 13.61
CA LEU A 246 -6.27 10.55 12.85
C LEU A 246 -7.55 9.96 13.44
N ALA A 247 -8.64 10.72 13.38
CA ALA A 247 -9.95 10.25 13.82
C ALA A 247 -10.47 9.14 12.91
N VAL A 248 -10.93 8.03 13.51
CA VAL A 248 -11.48 6.87 12.82
C VAL A 248 -12.88 6.54 13.34
N GLY A 249 -13.85 6.45 12.43
CA GLY A 249 -15.18 5.92 12.72
C GLY A 249 -15.14 4.40 12.81
N MET A 250 -15.47 3.84 13.98
CA MET A 250 -15.55 2.38 14.18
C MET A 250 -17.01 1.91 14.12
N ILE A 251 -17.24 0.78 13.46
CA ILE A 251 -18.56 0.13 13.38
C ILE A 251 -18.44 -1.32 13.88
N PRO A 252 -19.20 -1.73 14.92
CA PRO A 252 -19.98 -0.88 15.82
C PRO A 252 -19.07 0.06 16.62
N ARG A 253 -19.64 1.16 17.12
CA ARG A 253 -18.89 2.09 17.99
C ARG A 253 -18.54 1.36 19.30
N PRO A 254 -17.26 1.25 19.67
CA PRO A 254 -16.90 0.60 20.92
C PRO A 254 -17.35 1.44 22.12
N PRO A 255 -17.50 0.83 23.31
CA PRO A 255 -17.74 1.58 24.55
C PRO A 255 -16.64 2.64 24.75
N GLN A 256 -17.01 3.80 25.32
CA GLN A 256 -16.11 4.95 25.48
C GLN A 256 -14.85 4.56 26.26
N VAL A 257 -13.76 4.28 25.54
CA VAL A 257 -12.40 4.22 26.07
C VAL A 257 -11.80 5.59 25.83
N GLU A 258 -11.13 6.18 26.83
CA GLU A 258 -10.36 7.41 26.66
C GLU A 258 -9.37 7.23 25.50
N ARG A 259 -9.52 8.05 24.46
CA ARG A 259 -8.64 8.03 23.29
C ARG A 259 -7.74 9.26 23.31
N PRO A 260 -6.50 9.15 22.83
CA PRO A 260 -5.69 10.34 22.54
C PRO A 260 -6.48 11.27 21.60
N SER A 261 -6.28 12.57 21.76
CA SER A 261 -6.88 13.59 20.90
C SER A 261 -6.50 13.32 19.44
N ALA A 262 -7.49 12.96 18.62
CA ALA A 262 -7.28 12.62 17.22
C ALA A 262 -7.69 13.79 16.32
N ILE A 263 -6.91 14.06 15.28
CA ILE A 263 -7.16 15.12 14.31
C ILE A 263 -8.15 14.60 13.26
N ALA A 264 -9.11 15.43 12.86
CA ALA A 264 -9.98 15.07 11.73
C ALA A 264 -9.13 14.89 10.45
N PRO A 265 -9.30 13.81 9.67
CA PRO A 265 -8.43 13.54 8.51
C PRO A 265 -8.32 14.70 7.51
N VAL A 266 -9.41 15.44 7.32
CA VAL A 266 -9.46 16.61 6.43
C VAL A 266 -8.59 17.79 6.90
N LEU A 267 -8.27 17.85 8.20
CA LEU A 267 -7.44 18.89 8.81
C LEU A 267 -5.98 18.44 8.97
N ALA A 268 -5.65 17.18 8.67
CA ALA A 268 -4.31 16.67 8.84
C ALA A 268 -3.38 17.23 7.75
N VAL A 269 -2.24 17.77 8.17
CA VAL A 269 -1.20 18.22 7.24
C VAL A 269 -0.54 16.99 6.65
N ARG A 270 -0.57 16.89 5.32
CA ARG A 270 -0.13 15.72 4.58
C ARG A 270 0.85 16.10 3.47
N ARG A 271 1.86 15.27 3.25
CA ARG A 271 2.77 15.36 2.10
C ARG A 271 2.32 14.42 0.98
N ALA A 272 2.75 14.69 -0.25
CA ALA A 272 2.40 13.88 -1.42
C ALA A 272 2.90 12.43 -1.34
N THR A 273 3.90 12.18 -0.50
CA THR A 273 4.50 10.85 -0.26
C THR A 273 3.88 10.10 0.90
N ASP A 274 3.01 10.76 1.67
CA ASP A 274 2.42 10.15 2.87
C ASP A 274 1.27 9.24 2.47
N ASP A 275 1.30 8.04 3.04
CA ASP A 275 0.26 7.03 2.98
C ASP A 275 -0.48 6.97 4.32
N LEU A 276 -1.53 6.15 4.38
CA LEU A 276 -2.29 5.93 5.60
C LEU A 276 -1.90 4.59 6.22
N CYS A 277 -1.44 4.60 7.46
CA CYS A 277 -1.19 3.40 8.24
C CYS A 277 -2.31 3.19 9.25
N VAL A 278 -3.00 2.05 9.12
CA VAL A 278 -4.11 1.66 10.00
C VAL A 278 -3.69 0.45 10.81
N ARG A 279 -3.87 0.51 12.13
CA ARG A 279 -3.65 -0.57 13.08
C ARG A 279 -4.98 -0.96 13.72
N MET A 280 -5.25 -2.25 13.80
CA MET A 280 -6.53 -2.80 14.26
C MET A 280 -6.29 -3.87 15.32
N TRP A 281 -7.04 -3.78 16.41
CA TRP A 281 -7.06 -4.77 17.47
C TRP A 281 -8.44 -5.39 17.53
N HIS A 282 -8.49 -6.72 17.52
CA HIS A 282 -9.73 -7.47 17.69
C HIS A 282 -10.00 -7.74 19.17
N ALA A 283 -11.27 -7.71 19.56
CA ALA A 283 -11.68 -8.16 20.87
C ALA A 283 -11.30 -9.63 21.05
N GLN A 284 -10.69 -9.96 22.19
CA GLN A 284 -10.43 -11.35 22.53
C GLN A 284 -11.78 -12.06 22.73
N PRO A 285 -11.96 -13.29 22.20
CA PRO A 285 -13.13 -14.07 22.52
C PRO A 285 -13.20 -14.24 24.05
N LYS A 286 -14.36 -13.92 24.64
CA LYS A 286 -14.60 -14.13 26.06
C LYS A 286 -14.46 -15.63 26.31
N ALA A 287 -13.51 -16.03 27.17
CA ALA A 287 -13.37 -17.43 27.54
C ALA A 287 -14.70 -17.93 28.16
N PRO A 288 -15.14 -19.15 27.83
CA PRO A 288 -16.37 -19.73 28.35
C PRO A 288 -16.31 -19.92 29.87
#